data_AF-A0AAU2GMM2-F1
#
_entry.id   AF-A0AAU2GMM2-F1
#
_cell.length_a   1.000
_cell.length_b   1.000
_cell.length_c   1.000
_cell.angle_alpha   90.00
_cell.angle_beta   90.00
_cell.angle_gamma   90.00
#
_symmetry.space_group_name_H-M   'P 1'
#
loop_
_entity.id
_entity.type
_entity.pdbx_description
1 polymer ?
#
loop_
_entity_poly.entity_id
_entity_poly.type
_entity_poly.pdbx_seq_one_letter_code
_entity_poly.pdbx_strand_id
1 'polypeptide(L)'
;MLEAGHSRRSIGRQLHMAHRTIKSLADAARPEDLFTGQYQFNRASAPDEYKPYIDNRWNEGCTSAWKLREEIVPLAGGFTTKLHLSADGRCRPLSLIVTAGQRADCTQFEPVLEKIRLPRIGPGRPRKKPDTLAADKAYSNGPCRTCLRRRRIRHTIPEKADSQAARLRRGSRGGRPPAFGEQRYKKRNNVERAINKLKHSGAVATRYDKRGYIYLGTATATALVIWLRT
;
A
#
# COMPACT_ATOMS: atom_id res chain seq x y z
N MET A 1 -24.04 7.34 37.36
CA MET A 1 -23.56 8.48 38.19
C MET A 1 -24.65 9.51 38.44
N LEU A 2 -25.35 10.02 37.41
CA LEU A 2 -26.49 10.93 37.62
C LEU A 2 -27.67 10.24 38.33
N GLU A 3 -28.01 9.02 37.93
CA GLU A 3 -29.02 8.18 38.60
C GLU A 3 -28.64 7.81 40.04
N ALA A 4 -27.33 7.86 40.35
CA ALA A 4 -26.81 7.68 41.70
C ALA A 4 -26.77 8.99 42.52
N GLY A 5 -27.44 10.05 42.06
CA GLY A 5 -27.60 11.31 42.78
C GLY A 5 -26.43 12.30 42.68
N HIS A 6 -25.39 12.01 41.91
CA HIS A 6 -24.26 12.94 41.76
C HIS A 6 -24.65 14.15 40.90
N SER A 7 -24.34 15.36 41.37
CA SER A 7 -24.49 16.57 40.56
C SER A 7 -23.50 16.58 39.39
N ARG A 8 -23.89 17.17 38.25
CA ARG A 8 -23.03 17.32 37.06
C ARG A 8 -21.66 17.94 37.38
N ARG A 9 -21.62 18.85 38.35
CA ARG A 9 -20.39 19.49 38.84
C ARG A 9 -19.49 18.53 39.62
N SER A 10 -20.07 17.64 40.44
CA SER A 10 -19.33 16.60 41.18
C SER A 10 -18.72 15.58 40.21
N ILE A 11 -19.50 15.13 39.22
CA ILE A 11 -19.04 14.22 38.17
C ILE A 11 -17.84 14.81 37.44
N GLY A 12 -17.85 16.12 37.17
CA GLY A 12 -16.76 16.76 36.44
C GLY A 12 -15.45 16.89 37.17
N ARG A 13 -15.50 17.07 38.50
CA ARG A 13 -14.28 17.03 39.31
C ARG A 13 -13.72 15.61 39.38
N GLN A 14 -14.58 14.61 39.49
CA GLN A 14 -14.16 13.20 39.61
C GLN A 14 -13.59 12.64 38.31
N LEU A 15 -14.18 13.00 37.16
CA LEU A 15 -13.74 12.54 35.83
C LEU A 15 -12.75 13.50 35.16
N HIS A 16 -12.40 14.61 35.80
CA HIS A 16 -11.57 15.69 35.23
C HIS A 16 -12.10 16.21 33.88
N MET A 17 -13.43 16.32 33.75
CA MET A 17 -14.10 16.74 32.51
C MET A 17 -14.71 18.13 32.65
N ALA A 18 -14.69 18.88 31.55
CA ALA A 18 -15.30 20.21 31.50
C ALA A 18 -16.84 20.13 31.61
N HIS A 19 -17.45 21.16 32.22
CA HIS A 19 -18.90 21.21 32.44
C HIS A 19 -19.72 21.05 31.15
N ARG A 20 -19.28 21.64 30.03
CA ARG A 20 -19.96 21.49 28.72
C ARG A 20 -19.96 20.05 28.23
N THR A 21 -18.85 19.34 28.40
CA THR A 21 -18.72 17.92 28.03
C THR A 21 -19.69 17.07 28.84
N ILE A 22 -19.77 17.29 30.15
CA ILE A 22 -20.66 16.53 31.03
C ILE A 22 -22.12 16.85 30.75
N LYS A 23 -22.44 18.12 30.52
CA LYS A 23 -23.77 18.52 30.09
C LYS A 23 -24.16 17.79 28.79
N SER A 24 -23.29 17.81 27.79
CA SER A 24 -23.52 17.11 26.52
C SER A 24 -23.72 15.60 26.70
N LEU A 25 -22.87 14.95 27.51
CA LEU A 25 -22.96 13.51 27.80
C LEU A 25 -24.21 13.15 28.62
N ALA A 26 -24.63 14.04 29.51
CA ALA A 26 -25.81 13.84 30.36
C ALA A 26 -27.14 14.08 29.65
N ASP A 27 -27.14 14.97 28.65
CA ASP A 27 -28.35 15.37 27.92
C ASP A 27 -28.58 14.48 26.67
N ALA A 28 -27.60 13.68 26.25
CA ALA A 28 -27.72 12.75 25.13
C ALA A 28 -28.49 11.48 25.52
N ALA A 29 -29.59 11.19 24.83
CA ALA A 29 -30.38 9.98 25.06
C ALA A 29 -29.78 8.78 24.30
N ARG A 30 -29.12 9.03 23.18
CA ARG A 30 -28.37 8.05 22.38
C ARG A 30 -26.96 8.55 22.12
N PRO A 31 -25.97 7.66 21.93
CA PRO A 31 -24.61 8.06 21.54
C PRO A 31 -24.58 8.93 20.28
N GLU A 32 -25.57 8.73 19.40
CA GLU A 32 -25.76 9.50 18.17
C GLU A 32 -25.98 11.01 18.42
N ASP A 33 -26.62 11.37 19.53
CA ASP A 33 -26.99 12.75 19.87
C ASP A 33 -25.76 13.60 20.27
N LEU A 34 -24.61 12.94 20.52
CA LEU A 34 -23.34 13.60 20.82
C LEU A 34 -22.61 14.10 19.57
N PHE A 35 -22.96 13.59 18.40
CA PHE A 35 -22.38 14.03 17.14
C PHE A 35 -23.08 15.32 16.69
N THR A 36 -22.32 16.41 16.52
CA THR A 36 -22.84 17.73 16.09
C THR A 36 -22.19 18.19 14.79
N GLY A 37 -22.88 19.03 14.01
CA GLY A 37 -22.35 19.61 12.77
C GLY A 37 -22.26 18.62 11.61
N GLN A 38 -21.13 18.59 10.90
CA GLN A 38 -20.90 17.74 9.71
C GLN A 38 -21.08 16.22 9.95
N TYR A 39 -21.19 15.80 11.21
CA TYR A 39 -21.39 14.41 11.64
C TYR A 39 -22.86 14.06 11.96
N GLN A 40 -23.80 15.01 11.91
CA GLN A 40 -25.25 14.75 12.08
C GLN A 40 -25.90 14.21 10.80
N PHE A 41 -25.34 14.56 9.64
CA PHE A 41 -25.86 14.02 8.38
C PHE A 41 -25.34 12.60 8.22
N ASN A 42 -26.27 11.64 8.22
CA ASN A 42 -26.06 10.22 7.99
C ASN A 42 -25.59 9.96 6.53
N ARG A 43 -24.43 10.52 6.17
CA ARG A 43 -23.71 10.14 4.96
C ARG A 43 -23.15 8.76 5.24
N ALA A 44 -23.66 7.77 4.52
CA ALA A 44 -23.08 6.44 4.48
C ALA A 44 -21.57 6.56 4.23
N SER A 45 -20.81 6.31 5.28
CA SER A 45 -19.37 6.31 5.31
C SER A 45 -18.90 4.86 5.18
N ALA A 46 -17.77 4.62 4.54
CA ALA A 46 -17.23 3.27 4.37
C ALA A 46 -17.10 2.46 5.69
N PRO A 47 -16.86 3.08 6.87
CA PRO A 47 -16.90 2.37 8.15
C PRO A 47 -18.29 1.87 8.59
N ASP A 48 -19.38 2.41 8.05
CA ASP A 48 -20.74 2.10 8.52
C ASP A 48 -21.12 0.64 8.29
N GLU A 49 -20.61 0.02 7.21
CA GLU A 49 -20.75 -1.40 6.92
C GLU A 49 -20.09 -2.30 8.00
N TYR A 50 -19.10 -1.76 8.72
CA TYR A 50 -18.32 -2.50 9.72
C TYR A 50 -18.66 -2.11 11.17
N LYS A 51 -19.63 -1.21 11.39
CA LYS A 51 -20.06 -0.78 12.73
C LYS A 51 -20.37 -1.96 13.68
N PRO A 52 -21.18 -2.97 13.28
CA PRO A 52 -21.46 -4.11 14.16
C PRO A 52 -20.22 -4.90 14.57
N TYR A 53 -19.22 -4.98 13.68
CA TYR A 53 -17.95 -5.64 13.95
C TYR A 53 -17.05 -4.82 14.88
N ILE A 54 -16.97 -3.51 14.65
CA ILE A 54 -16.22 -2.58 15.49
C ILE A 54 -16.78 -2.60 16.93
N ASP A 55 -18.10 -2.57 17.07
CA ASP A 55 -18.78 -2.58 18.36
C ASP A 55 -18.52 -3.89 19.12
N ASN A 56 -18.60 -5.05 18.43
CA ASN A 56 -18.27 -6.34 19.03
C ASN A 56 -16.81 -6.40 19.49
N ARG A 57 -15.85 -5.95 18.66
CA ARG A 57 -14.44 -5.94 19.01
C ARG A 57 -14.11 -4.97 20.16
N TRP A 58 -14.82 -3.86 20.22
CA TRP A 58 -14.73 -2.93 21.36
C TRP A 58 -15.20 -3.59 22.65
N ASN A 59 -16.34 -4.30 22.61
CA ASN A 59 -16.87 -5.06 23.75
C ASN A 59 -15.96 -6.23 24.18
N GLU A 60 -15.19 -6.81 23.26
CA GLU A 60 -14.14 -7.79 23.54
C GLU A 60 -12.85 -7.17 24.12
N GLY A 61 -12.82 -5.85 24.34
CA GLY A 61 -11.70 -5.13 24.96
C GLY A 61 -10.66 -4.59 23.96
N CYS A 62 -10.94 -4.59 22.66
CA CYS A 62 -10.04 -3.99 21.67
C CYS A 62 -10.21 -2.46 21.61
N THR A 63 -9.40 -1.74 22.37
CA THR A 63 -9.37 -0.26 22.40
C THR A 63 -8.41 0.38 21.40
N SER A 64 -7.64 -0.44 20.66
CA SER A 64 -6.70 0.04 19.64
C SER A 64 -7.38 0.21 18.28
N ALA A 65 -7.59 1.47 17.90
CA ALA A 65 -8.09 1.84 16.57
C ALA A 65 -7.20 1.30 15.44
N TRP A 66 -5.90 1.13 15.69
CA TRP A 66 -4.97 0.58 14.69
C TRP A 66 -5.22 -0.91 14.42
N LYS A 67 -5.48 -1.69 15.47
CA LYS A 67 -5.75 -3.13 15.38
C LYS A 67 -7.09 -3.39 14.68
N LEU A 68 -8.12 -2.64 15.04
CA LEU A 68 -9.43 -2.67 14.36
C LEU A 68 -9.29 -2.34 12.86
N ARG A 69 -8.47 -1.35 12.52
CA ARG A 69 -8.21 -0.99 11.13
C ARG A 69 -7.49 -2.11 10.38
N GLU A 70 -6.51 -2.78 10.97
CA GLU A 70 -5.83 -3.93 10.34
C GLU A 70 -6.78 -5.12 10.10
N GLU A 71 -7.76 -5.33 10.97
CA GLU A 71 -8.77 -6.38 10.87
C GLU A 71 -9.85 -6.06 9.81
N ILE A 72 -10.26 -4.79 9.70
CA ILE A 72 -11.30 -4.32 8.75
C ILE A 72 -10.76 -4.13 7.33
N VAL A 73 -9.50 -3.72 7.18
CA VAL A 73 -8.88 -3.43 5.87
C VAL A 73 -8.90 -4.61 4.87
N PRO A 74 -8.70 -5.87 5.29
CA PRO A 74 -8.91 -7.05 4.45
C PRO A 74 -10.36 -7.25 4.01
N LEU A 75 -11.33 -6.88 4.87
CA LEU A 75 -12.76 -7.03 4.62
C LEU A 75 -13.30 -5.92 3.69
N ALA A 76 -12.82 -4.69 3.88
CA ALA A 76 -13.29 -3.51 3.16
C ALA A 76 -12.53 -3.21 1.86
N GLY A 77 -11.34 -3.80 1.67
CA GLY A 77 -10.45 -3.46 0.56
C GLY A 77 -10.11 -1.97 0.57
N GLY A 78 -9.10 -1.57 1.36
CA GLY A 78 -8.79 -0.16 1.70
C GLY A 78 -8.97 0.90 0.59
N PHE A 79 -9.23 2.15 1.02
CA PHE A 79 -9.66 3.32 0.21
C PHE A 79 -8.91 3.58 -1.12
N THR A 80 -7.70 3.07 -1.28
CA THR A 80 -6.90 3.21 -2.51
C THR A 80 -6.25 1.88 -2.87
N THR A 81 -5.91 1.70 -4.15
CA THR A 81 -5.13 0.54 -4.64
C THR A 81 -3.84 0.99 -5.28
N LYS A 82 -2.81 0.15 -5.20
CA LYS A 82 -1.55 0.32 -5.91
C LYS A 82 -1.42 -0.72 -7.01
N LEU A 83 -0.97 -0.27 -8.18
CA LEU A 83 -0.53 -1.14 -9.26
C LEU A 83 0.99 -1.25 -9.22
N HIS A 84 1.49 -2.45 -8.95
CA HIS A 84 2.91 -2.79 -9.00
C HIS A 84 3.20 -3.51 -10.30
N LEU A 85 4.23 -3.08 -11.01
CA LEU A 85 4.58 -3.67 -12.30
C LEU A 85 6.08 -3.72 -12.55
N SER A 86 6.46 -4.60 -13.48
CA SER A 86 7.76 -4.54 -14.15
C SER A 86 7.56 -4.26 -15.63
N ALA A 87 8.55 -3.64 -16.27
CA ALA A 87 8.50 -3.29 -17.68
C ALA A 87 9.82 -3.65 -18.39
N ASP A 88 9.75 -3.90 -19.69
CA ASP A 88 10.92 -4.18 -20.52
C ASP A 88 11.59 -2.91 -21.07
N GLY A 89 12.58 -3.10 -21.95
CA GLY A 89 13.29 -2.02 -22.63
C GLY A 89 12.41 -1.15 -23.54
N ARG A 90 11.25 -1.65 -23.98
CA ARG A 90 10.30 -0.99 -24.90
C ARG A 90 9.11 -0.37 -24.16
N CYS A 91 9.19 -0.29 -22.83
CA CYS A 91 8.13 0.20 -21.95
C CYS A 91 6.85 -0.65 -22.04
N ARG A 92 6.99 -1.98 -22.19
CA ARG A 92 5.88 -2.93 -22.17
C ARG A 92 5.78 -3.57 -20.79
N PRO A 93 4.60 -3.55 -20.14
CA PRO A 93 4.42 -4.22 -18.85
C PRO A 93 4.64 -5.74 -18.99
N LEU A 94 5.50 -6.31 -18.14
CA LEU A 94 5.83 -7.74 -18.09
C LEU A 94 5.06 -8.50 -17.00
N SER A 95 4.64 -7.78 -15.95
CA SER A 95 3.88 -8.34 -14.84
C SER A 95 3.09 -7.23 -14.16
N LEU A 96 1.90 -7.57 -13.66
CA LEU A 96 0.98 -6.65 -12.98
C LEU A 96 0.48 -7.28 -11.69
N ILE A 97 0.50 -6.52 -10.60
CA ILE A 97 -0.05 -6.89 -9.29
C ILE A 97 -0.80 -5.69 -8.74
N VAL A 98 -2.04 -5.91 -8.33
CA VAL A 98 -2.83 -4.92 -7.61
C VAL A 98 -2.84 -5.29 -6.14
N THR A 99 -2.53 -4.32 -5.28
CA THR A 99 -2.67 -4.45 -3.83
C THR A 99 -3.46 -3.28 -3.27
N ALA A 100 -3.88 -3.40 -2.01
CA ALA A 100 -4.36 -2.26 -1.24
C ALA A 100 -3.27 -1.17 -1.10
N GLY A 101 -3.68 0.08 -1.04
CA GLY A 101 -2.80 1.25 -1.21
C GLY A 101 -1.84 1.50 -0.06
N GLN A 102 -2.18 1.07 1.15
CA GLN A 102 -1.27 1.11 2.30
C GLN A 102 -0.11 0.12 2.21
N ARG A 103 -0.14 -0.82 1.26
CA ARG A 103 0.92 -1.80 1.11
C ARG A 103 2.22 -1.10 0.68
N ALA A 104 3.32 -1.39 1.39
CA ALA A 104 4.63 -0.89 1.02
C ALA A 104 5.14 -1.57 -0.26
N ASP A 105 5.63 -0.76 -1.20
CA ASP A 105 5.99 -1.23 -2.56
C ASP A 105 7.11 -2.28 -2.52
N CYS A 106 8.05 -2.13 -1.59
CA CYS A 106 9.14 -3.08 -1.40
C CYS A 106 8.66 -4.51 -1.06
N THR A 107 7.46 -4.68 -0.49
CA THR A 107 6.89 -5.99 -0.20
C THR A 107 6.37 -6.69 -1.46
N GLN A 108 6.10 -5.95 -2.53
CA GLN A 108 5.60 -6.47 -3.80
C GLN A 108 6.71 -6.73 -4.81
N PHE A 109 7.96 -6.41 -4.47
CA PHE A 109 9.11 -6.60 -5.34
C PHE A 109 9.29 -8.06 -5.82
N GLU A 110 9.29 -9.01 -4.88
CA GLU A 110 9.44 -10.42 -5.20
C GLU A 110 8.21 -10.99 -5.95
N PRO A 111 6.96 -10.73 -5.50
CA PRO A 111 5.76 -11.10 -6.25
C PRO A 111 5.77 -10.61 -7.71
N VAL A 112 6.17 -9.36 -7.96
CA VAL A 112 6.27 -8.78 -9.31
C VAL A 112 7.28 -9.59 -10.14
N LEU A 113 8.46 -9.87 -9.60
CA LEU A 113 9.47 -10.68 -10.30
C LEU A 113 9.00 -12.10 -10.59
N GLU A 114 8.23 -12.71 -9.70
CA GLU A 114 7.70 -14.06 -9.86
C GLU A 114 6.66 -14.18 -10.96
N LYS A 115 5.97 -13.09 -11.30
CA LYS A 115 4.99 -13.06 -12.38
C LYS A 115 5.60 -12.83 -13.77
N ILE A 116 6.89 -12.51 -13.88
CA ILE A 116 7.55 -12.31 -15.18
C ILE A 116 7.53 -13.62 -15.98
N ARG A 117 6.91 -13.57 -17.16
CA ARG A 117 6.89 -14.66 -18.15
C ARG A 117 7.14 -14.06 -19.52
N LEU A 118 8.34 -14.29 -20.07
CA LEU A 118 8.70 -13.85 -21.40
C LEU A 118 8.61 -15.03 -22.37
N PRO A 119 7.80 -14.94 -23.44
CA PRO A 119 7.78 -15.98 -24.46
C PRO A 119 9.17 -16.09 -25.09
N ARG A 120 9.55 -17.33 -25.42
CA ARG A 120 10.81 -17.62 -26.10
C ARG A 120 10.51 -17.78 -27.59
N ILE A 121 11.42 -17.31 -28.44
CA ILE A 121 11.40 -17.68 -29.86
C ILE A 121 11.96 -19.10 -29.93
N GLY A 122 11.10 -20.08 -30.27
CA GLY A 122 11.43 -21.51 -30.30
C GLY A 122 10.88 -22.32 -29.11
N PRO A 123 11.10 -23.65 -29.09
CA PRO A 123 10.55 -24.54 -28.08
C PRO A 123 11.13 -24.30 -26.68
N GLY A 124 10.32 -24.57 -25.66
CA GLY A 124 10.72 -24.58 -24.26
C GLY A 124 9.93 -23.62 -23.35
N ARG A 125 10.24 -23.65 -22.06
CA ARG A 125 9.53 -22.88 -21.03
C ARG A 125 9.75 -21.37 -21.20
N PRO A 126 8.73 -20.52 -20.95
CA PRO A 126 8.90 -19.08 -20.92
C PRO A 126 10.03 -18.66 -20.00
N ARG A 127 10.82 -17.67 -20.44
CA ARG A 127 11.91 -17.10 -19.66
C ARG A 127 11.33 -16.31 -18.49
N LYS A 128 11.74 -16.65 -17.27
CA LYS A 128 11.26 -16.02 -16.02
C LYS A 128 12.24 -15.02 -15.42
N LYS A 129 13.51 -15.08 -15.81
CA LYS A 129 14.60 -14.31 -15.22
C LYS A 129 15.01 -13.16 -16.17
N PRO A 130 15.03 -11.89 -15.73
CA PRO A 130 15.59 -10.79 -16.51
C PRO A 130 17.14 -10.80 -16.49
N ASP A 131 17.78 -10.26 -17.53
CA ASP A 131 19.25 -10.17 -17.60
C ASP A 131 19.79 -9.17 -16.59
N THR A 132 19.10 -8.02 -16.51
CA THR A 132 19.39 -6.96 -15.58
C THR A 132 18.10 -6.31 -15.10
N LEU A 133 18.11 -5.83 -13.85
CA LEU A 133 16.97 -5.13 -13.24
C LEU A 133 17.42 -3.76 -12.74
N ALA A 134 16.67 -2.71 -13.08
CA ALA A 134 16.81 -1.40 -12.48
C ALA A 134 15.60 -1.13 -11.60
N ALA A 135 15.81 -0.61 -10.39
CA ALA A 135 14.72 -0.24 -9.48
C ALA A 135 15.11 0.93 -8.58
N ASP A 136 14.09 1.56 -8.01
CA ASP A 136 14.22 2.73 -7.15
C ASP A 136 15.03 2.45 -5.90
N LYS A 137 15.65 3.50 -5.36
CA LYS A 137 16.37 3.50 -4.08
C LYS A 137 15.53 2.94 -2.91
N ALA A 138 14.20 3.09 -2.96
CA ALA A 138 13.28 2.52 -1.97
C ALA A 138 13.38 0.98 -1.87
N TYR A 139 13.71 0.29 -2.96
CA TYR A 139 13.94 -1.16 -3.02
C TYR A 139 15.34 -1.58 -2.54
N SER A 140 16.19 -0.64 -2.11
CA SER A 140 17.47 -0.99 -1.50
C SER A 140 17.28 -1.39 -0.04
N ASN A 141 16.70 -2.57 0.17
CA ASN A 141 16.57 -3.23 1.47
C ASN A 141 17.16 -4.65 1.44
N GLY A 142 17.42 -5.22 2.62
CA GLY A 142 17.98 -6.57 2.77
C GLY A 142 17.19 -7.65 2.01
N PRO A 143 15.86 -7.75 2.19
CA PRO A 143 15.04 -8.75 1.49
C PRO A 143 15.11 -8.68 -0.03
N CYS A 144 14.97 -7.49 -0.65
CA CYS A 144 15.05 -7.35 -2.10
C CYS A 144 16.45 -7.73 -2.62
N ARG A 145 17.52 -7.32 -1.93
CA ARG A 145 18.90 -7.68 -2.30
C ARG A 145 19.14 -9.19 -2.18
N THR A 146 18.64 -9.83 -1.12
CA THR A 146 18.73 -11.29 -0.94
C THR A 146 17.96 -12.04 -2.03
N CYS A 147 16.75 -11.60 -2.37
CA CYS A 147 15.98 -12.15 -3.48
C CYS A 147 16.75 -12.08 -4.81
N LEU A 148 17.35 -10.93 -5.13
CA LEU A 148 18.14 -10.73 -6.35
C LEU A 148 19.40 -11.60 -6.39
N ARG A 149 20.12 -11.73 -5.26
CA ARG A 149 21.30 -12.60 -5.13
C ARG A 149 20.92 -14.07 -5.33
N ARG A 150 19.86 -14.53 -4.65
CA ARG A 150 19.34 -15.91 -4.76
C ARG A 150 18.99 -16.27 -6.20
N ARG A 151 18.36 -15.34 -6.94
CA ARG A 151 17.98 -15.52 -8.35
C ARG A 151 19.14 -15.24 -9.34
N ARG A 152 20.31 -14.85 -8.84
CA ARG A 152 21.49 -14.44 -9.63
C ARG A 152 21.17 -13.35 -10.67
N ILE A 153 20.33 -12.38 -10.31
CA ILE A 153 19.91 -11.28 -11.20
C ILE A 153 20.86 -10.09 -11.01
N ARG A 154 21.48 -9.63 -12.10
CA ARG A 154 22.28 -8.39 -12.09
C ARG A 154 21.34 -7.21 -11.87
N HIS A 155 21.65 -6.31 -10.96
CA HIS A 155 20.74 -5.21 -10.65
C HIS A 155 21.46 -3.89 -10.44
N THR A 156 20.75 -2.80 -10.73
CA THR A 156 21.17 -1.43 -10.49
C THR A 156 20.12 -0.77 -9.61
N ILE A 157 20.40 -0.74 -8.32
CA ILE A 157 19.56 -0.11 -7.30
C ILE A 157 20.49 0.78 -6.46
N PRO A 158 20.25 2.10 -6.37
CA PRO A 158 21.04 2.99 -5.54
C PRO A 158 20.99 2.55 -4.08
N GLU A 159 22.11 2.65 -3.37
CA GLU A 159 22.15 2.42 -1.92
C GLU A 159 21.49 3.59 -1.18
N LYS A 160 20.80 3.32 -0.06
CA LYS A 160 20.23 4.37 0.79
C LYS A 160 21.34 5.10 1.57
N ALA A 161 21.13 6.38 1.87
CA ALA A 161 22.17 7.20 2.52
C ALA A 161 22.47 6.72 3.95
N ASP A 162 21.44 6.32 4.69
CA ASP A 162 21.54 5.65 6.00
C ASP A 162 22.33 4.34 5.92
N SER A 163 22.11 3.55 4.88
CA SER A 163 22.80 2.29 4.63
C SER A 163 24.27 2.53 4.29
N GLN A 164 24.57 3.55 3.47
CA GLN A 164 25.94 3.99 3.20
C GLN A 164 26.65 4.44 4.48
N ALA A 165 26.02 5.30 5.28
CA ALA A 165 26.59 5.78 6.54
C ALA A 165 26.81 4.64 7.54
N ALA A 166 25.86 3.71 7.65
CA ALA A 166 25.99 2.53 8.50
C ALA A 166 27.13 1.60 8.04
N ARG A 167 27.30 1.45 6.72
CA ARG A 167 28.41 0.68 6.15
C ARG A 167 29.76 1.34 6.46
N LEU A 168 29.87 2.65 6.28
CA LEU A 168 31.09 3.41 6.58
C LEU A 168 31.43 3.34 8.08
N ARG A 169 30.43 3.45 8.96
CA ARG A 169 30.62 3.32 10.42
C ARG A 169 31.19 1.95 10.84
N ARG A 170 30.91 0.89 10.07
CA ARG A 170 31.43 -0.46 10.34
C ARG A 170 32.85 -0.68 9.80
N GLY A 171 33.43 0.28 9.08
CA GLY A 171 34.77 0.17 8.52
C GLY A 171 34.94 -1.08 7.65
N SER A 172 36.00 -1.85 7.89
CA SER A 172 36.30 -3.10 7.16
C SER A 172 35.19 -4.15 7.27
N ARG A 173 34.43 -4.18 8.37
CA ARG A 173 33.28 -5.09 8.57
C ARG A 173 32.03 -4.66 7.79
N GLY A 174 32.00 -3.46 7.23
CA GLY A 174 30.89 -2.96 6.42
C GLY A 174 30.79 -3.59 5.03
N GLY A 175 31.89 -4.14 4.52
CA GLY A 175 31.95 -4.73 3.19
C GLY A 175 31.94 -3.71 2.05
N ARG A 176 32.02 -4.24 0.81
CA ARG A 176 32.14 -3.44 -0.42
C ARG A 176 30.82 -2.74 -0.77
N PRO A 177 30.85 -1.47 -1.23
CA PRO A 177 29.66 -0.81 -1.76
C PRO A 177 29.02 -1.63 -2.90
N PRO A 178 27.68 -1.65 -3.01
CA PRO A 178 27.01 -2.26 -4.16
C PRO A 178 27.44 -1.60 -5.48
N ALA A 179 27.70 -2.40 -6.51
CA ALA A 179 28.00 -1.87 -7.84
C ALA A 179 26.81 -1.05 -8.37
N PHE A 180 27.06 0.19 -8.78
CA PHE A 180 26.06 1.10 -9.32
C PHE A 180 26.49 1.58 -10.70
N GLY A 181 25.62 1.43 -11.70
CA GLY A 181 25.86 1.89 -13.07
C GLY A 181 24.83 2.94 -13.45
N GLU A 182 25.25 4.20 -13.53
CA GLU A 182 24.36 5.34 -13.78
C GLU A 182 23.55 5.18 -15.08
N GLN A 183 24.20 4.76 -16.17
CA GLN A 183 23.54 4.56 -17.46
C GLN A 183 22.46 3.47 -17.42
N ARG A 184 22.64 2.44 -16.59
CA ARG A 184 21.61 1.42 -16.36
C ARG A 184 20.49 1.95 -15.49
N TYR A 185 20.81 2.79 -14.50
CA TYR A 185 19.83 3.41 -13.64
C TYR A 185 18.89 4.35 -14.41
N LYS A 186 19.39 5.08 -15.41
CA LYS A 186 18.56 5.92 -16.30
C LYS A 186 17.43 5.13 -16.99
N LYS A 187 17.62 3.82 -17.23
CA LYS A 187 16.58 2.94 -17.82
C LYS A 187 15.38 2.68 -16.91
N ARG A 188 15.43 3.06 -15.63
CA ARG A 188 14.28 3.07 -14.71
C ARG A 188 13.09 3.86 -15.25
N ASN A 189 13.35 4.92 -16.03
CA ASN A 189 12.33 5.70 -16.74
C ASN A 189 11.41 4.83 -17.61
N ASN A 190 11.83 3.64 -18.06
CA ASN A 190 10.97 2.73 -18.81
C ASN A 190 9.75 2.28 -18.01
N VAL A 191 9.86 2.13 -16.69
CA VAL A 191 8.74 1.79 -15.81
C VAL A 191 7.76 2.95 -15.72
N GLU A 192 8.26 4.17 -15.51
CA GLU A 192 7.45 5.40 -15.47
C GLU A 192 6.71 5.61 -16.81
N ARG A 193 7.41 5.43 -17.94
CA ARG A 193 6.82 5.48 -19.27
C ARG A 193 5.79 4.37 -19.51
N ALA A 194 6.04 3.15 -19.02
CA ALA A 194 5.07 2.06 -19.13
C ALA A 194 3.79 2.35 -18.32
N ILE A 195 3.93 2.91 -17.11
CA ILE A 195 2.78 3.37 -16.31
C ILE A 195 2.04 4.49 -17.05
N ASN A 196 2.74 5.45 -17.64
CA ASN A 196 2.12 6.53 -18.41
C ASN A 196 1.39 6.02 -19.68
N LYS A 197 1.92 4.98 -20.34
CA LYS A 197 1.21 4.30 -21.44
C LYS A 197 -0.07 3.62 -20.96
N LEU A 198 -0.04 2.97 -19.79
CA LEU A 198 -1.25 2.39 -19.20
C LEU A 198 -2.28 3.47 -18.88
N LYS A 199 -1.84 4.62 -18.35
CA LYS A 199 -2.69 5.76 -18.01
C LYS A 199 -3.21 6.56 -19.21
N HIS A 200 -2.78 6.28 -20.45
CA HIS A 200 -3.48 6.81 -21.62
C HIS A 200 -4.91 6.27 -21.73
N SER A 201 -5.16 5.07 -21.18
CA SER A 201 -6.51 4.58 -20.98
C SER A 201 -7.11 5.24 -19.74
N GLY A 202 -8.12 6.08 -19.93
CA GLY A 202 -8.82 6.78 -18.82
C GLY A 202 -9.38 5.82 -17.77
N ALA A 203 -9.79 4.60 -18.17
CA ALA A 203 -10.26 3.56 -17.26
C ALA A 203 -9.18 3.13 -16.25
N VAL A 204 -7.91 3.08 -16.67
CA VAL A 204 -6.77 2.77 -15.78
C VAL A 204 -6.34 4.00 -14.99
N ALA A 205 -6.35 5.19 -15.61
CA ALA A 205 -5.91 6.42 -14.97
C ALA A 205 -6.79 6.84 -13.80
N THR A 206 -8.10 6.85 -14.02
CA THR A 206 -9.08 7.31 -13.02
C THR A 206 -9.52 6.21 -12.07
N ARG A 207 -9.43 4.94 -12.51
CA ARG A 207 -9.88 3.75 -11.78
C ARG A 207 -11.31 3.92 -11.22
N TYR A 208 -12.30 3.61 -12.05
CA TYR A 208 -13.71 3.53 -11.62
C TYR A 208 -14.07 2.17 -10.98
N ASP A 209 -13.18 1.18 -11.08
CA ASP A 209 -13.43 -0.19 -10.64
C ASP A 209 -13.43 -0.33 -9.11
N LYS A 210 -14.59 -0.72 -8.55
CA LYS A 210 -14.74 -1.00 -7.10
C LYS A 210 -13.90 -2.20 -6.64
N ARG A 211 -13.80 -3.25 -7.46
CA ARG A 211 -13.11 -4.51 -7.11
C ARG A 211 -11.71 -4.57 -7.74
N GLY A 212 -10.72 -4.99 -6.94
CA GLY A 212 -9.31 -5.04 -7.38
C GLY A 212 -9.02 -5.97 -8.56
N TYR A 213 -9.74 -7.09 -8.70
CA TYR A 213 -9.55 -8.00 -9.83
C TYR A 213 -10.11 -7.43 -11.14
N ILE A 214 -11.18 -6.62 -11.09
CA ILE A 214 -11.73 -5.94 -12.26
C ILE A 214 -10.71 -4.91 -12.74
N TYR A 215 -10.19 -4.10 -11.82
CA TYR A 215 -9.12 -3.15 -12.12
C TYR A 215 -7.87 -3.82 -12.71
N LEU A 216 -7.46 -4.97 -12.15
CA LEU A 216 -6.35 -5.75 -12.71
C LEU A 216 -6.68 -6.23 -14.13
N GLY A 217 -7.92 -6.66 -14.40
CA GLY A 217 -8.41 -7.00 -15.73
C GLY A 217 -8.28 -5.84 -16.71
N THR A 218 -8.78 -4.66 -16.34
CA THR A 218 -8.67 -3.41 -17.13
C THR A 218 -7.21 -3.05 -17.44
N ALA A 219 -6.35 -3.10 -16.43
CA ALA A 219 -4.91 -2.86 -16.59
C ALA A 219 -4.24 -3.91 -17.48
N THR A 220 -4.65 -5.17 -17.38
CA THR A 220 -4.14 -6.27 -18.21
C THR A 220 -4.58 -6.13 -19.67
N ALA A 221 -5.84 -5.79 -19.93
CA ALA A 221 -6.34 -5.51 -21.27
C ALA A 221 -5.57 -4.34 -21.91
N THR A 222 -5.34 -3.26 -21.15
CA THR A 222 -4.55 -2.12 -21.63
C THR A 222 -3.09 -2.52 -21.90
N ALA A 223 -2.49 -3.35 -21.05
CA ALA A 223 -1.16 -3.89 -21.28
C ALA A 223 -1.10 -4.73 -22.56
N LEU A 224 -2.09 -5.57 -22.84
CA LEU A 224 -2.18 -6.34 -24.08
C LEU A 224 -2.23 -5.42 -25.31
N VAL A 225 -3.03 -4.35 -25.27
CA VAL A 225 -3.06 -3.36 -26.36
C VAL A 225 -1.70 -2.70 -26.57
N ILE A 226 -0.96 -2.38 -25.50
CA ILE A 226 0.41 -1.85 -25.60
C ILE A 226 1.34 -2.87 -26.29
N TRP A 227 1.22 -4.15 -25.94
CA TRP A 227 2.00 -5.23 -26.54
C TRP A 227 1.69 -5.41 -28.03
N LEU A 228 0.43 -5.36 -28.44
CA LEU A 228 0.02 -5.53 -29.84
C LEU A 228 0.45 -4.36 -30.74
N ARG A 229 0.62 -3.16 -30.17
CA ARG A 229 1.03 -1.95 -30.91
C ARG A 229 2.54 -1.76 -31.03
N THR A 230 3.36 -2.61 -30.41
CA THR A 230 4.83 -2.42 -30.36
C THR A 230 5.61 -3.65 -30.77
#